data_AF-A0A4Y8KWK7-F1
#
_entry.id   AF-A0A4Y8KWK7-F1
#
_cell.length_a   1.000
_cell.length_b   1.000
_cell.length_c   1.000
_cell.angle_alpha   90.00
_cell.angle_beta   90.00
_cell.angle_gamma   90.00
#
_symmetry.space_group_name_H-M   'P 1'
#
loop_
_entity.id
_entity.type
_entity.pdbx_description
1 polymer ?
#
loop_
_entity_poly.entity_id
_entity_poly.type
_entity_poly.pdbx_seq_one_letter_code
_entity_poly.pdbx_strand_id
1 'polypeptide(L)'
;MKKQRIGNVGVINLTKATEKTVSEIESIENVGCIIYSRETAHLLSSLKSKNVGASIEINGEFKTLTGETVLSRQYFQSIVDPVQLLTVGSVIFDDDIEEEDLQGKIEGLYVVGSIVSPVHLQGIIQSKVKHMTGMSETYSGEKPRTINGKHELTNAYLDSIQSSVKLTVNGKLTLEKDLSVEELKTKIEHLTVNGLFYFHESQESAVFALSHTVNGETVKIPEGFTLLTSSQSYSARTLRRLKGAKLMTSKPIYFENDVTREQLEQAIDQIQTTSIVVVNENLEDLLYEKTNIEAEILSYEGQYVLIENDEQWATEEYAAYDKPVTLIVAGKLRFGEDLDISELKTTIKHIDLLGTMIADTPEIRGTVKALLRLKEGSVEGAEQPADSDYDVANYGELSL
;
A
#
# COMPACT_ATOMS: atom_id res chain seq x y z
N MET A 1 -21.22 -28.14 -19.57
CA MET A 1 -21.08 -27.21 -18.44
C MET A 1 -19.92 -26.28 -18.74
N LYS A 2 -20.07 -24.97 -18.49
CA LYS A 2 -18.96 -24.00 -18.66
C LYS A 2 -17.90 -24.33 -17.61
N LYS A 3 -16.65 -24.50 -18.04
CA LYS A 3 -15.54 -24.69 -17.11
C LYS A 3 -15.27 -23.39 -16.36
N GLN A 4 -14.82 -23.48 -15.11
CA GLN A 4 -14.63 -22.30 -14.25
C GLN A 4 -13.17 -21.83 -14.27
N ARG A 5 -12.97 -20.52 -14.36
CA ARG A 5 -11.69 -19.84 -14.10
C ARG A 5 -11.70 -19.25 -12.70
N ILE A 6 -10.84 -19.77 -11.84
CA ILE A 6 -10.75 -19.38 -10.43
C ILE A 6 -9.47 -18.59 -10.19
N GLY A 7 -9.57 -17.43 -9.54
CA GLY A 7 -8.41 -16.63 -9.10
C GLY A 7 -8.24 -16.61 -7.59
N ASN A 8 -7.00 -16.45 -7.11
CA ASN A 8 -6.66 -16.19 -5.71
C ASN A 8 -7.23 -17.24 -4.74
N VAL A 9 -6.53 -18.36 -4.58
CA VAL A 9 -6.92 -19.45 -3.68
C VAL A 9 -5.84 -19.66 -2.61
N GLY A 10 -6.20 -19.58 -1.33
CA GLY A 10 -5.29 -19.83 -0.22
C GLY A 10 -4.83 -21.29 -0.19
N VAL A 11 -5.78 -22.22 -0.06
CA VAL A 11 -5.50 -23.67 -0.02
C VAL A 11 -6.39 -24.41 -1.01
N ILE A 12 -5.81 -25.27 -1.84
CA ILE A 12 -6.54 -26.28 -2.62
C ILE A 12 -6.40 -27.62 -1.91
N ASN A 13 -7.51 -28.22 -1.52
CA ASN A 13 -7.54 -29.50 -0.83
C ASN A 13 -7.94 -30.63 -1.78
N LEU A 14 -6.94 -31.42 -2.21
CA LEU A 14 -7.10 -32.59 -3.07
C LEU A 14 -7.14 -33.90 -2.31
N THR A 15 -7.11 -33.91 -0.98
CA THR A 15 -7.01 -35.17 -0.20
C THR A 15 -8.19 -36.13 -0.41
N LYS A 16 -9.33 -35.62 -0.88
CA LYS A 16 -10.53 -36.40 -1.22
C LYS A 16 -11.04 -36.14 -2.65
N ALA A 17 -10.23 -35.46 -3.47
CA ALA A 17 -10.62 -35.08 -4.83
C ALA A 17 -10.72 -36.29 -5.75
N THR A 18 -11.52 -36.14 -6.81
CA THR A 18 -11.70 -37.14 -7.86
C THR A 18 -11.30 -36.56 -9.22
N GLU A 19 -11.00 -37.42 -10.20
CA GLU A 19 -10.72 -36.95 -11.57
C GLU A 19 -11.87 -36.09 -12.14
N LYS A 20 -13.11 -36.44 -11.78
CA LYS A 20 -14.30 -35.70 -12.21
C LYS A 20 -14.26 -34.25 -11.73
N THR A 21 -14.03 -34.03 -10.43
CA THR A 21 -14.06 -32.68 -9.84
C THR A 21 -12.93 -31.81 -10.36
N VAL A 22 -11.75 -32.38 -10.61
CA VAL A 22 -10.63 -31.67 -11.24
C VAL A 22 -10.94 -31.30 -12.71
N SER A 23 -11.64 -32.17 -13.46
CA SER A 23 -11.93 -31.95 -14.88
C SER A 23 -12.91 -30.80 -15.18
N GLU A 24 -13.69 -30.39 -14.17
CA GLU A 24 -14.67 -29.30 -14.24
C GLU A 24 -14.01 -27.90 -14.18
N ILE A 25 -12.77 -27.83 -13.71
CA ILE A 25 -12.01 -26.58 -13.57
C ILE A 25 -11.20 -26.29 -14.85
N GLU A 26 -11.32 -25.06 -15.37
CA GLU A 26 -10.54 -24.64 -16.54
C GLU A 26 -9.11 -24.26 -16.15
N SER A 27 -8.99 -23.41 -15.14
CA SER A 27 -7.73 -22.91 -14.63
C SER A 27 -7.91 -22.36 -13.22
N ILE A 28 -6.88 -22.52 -12.39
CA ILE A 28 -6.77 -21.82 -11.11
C ILE A 28 -5.50 -21.00 -11.11
N GLU A 29 -5.60 -19.71 -10.82
CA GLU A 29 -4.45 -18.80 -10.77
C GLU A 29 -4.24 -18.28 -9.35
N ASN A 30 -2.98 -18.07 -8.97
CA ASN A 30 -2.55 -17.57 -7.67
C ASN A 30 -2.99 -18.48 -6.52
N VAL A 31 -2.30 -19.62 -6.40
CA VAL A 31 -2.60 -20.64 -5.39
C VAL A 31 -1.54 -20.59 -4.29
N GLY A 32 -1.94 -20.39 -3.04
CA GLY A 32 -1.02 -20.41 -1.90
C GLY A 32 -0.42 -21.79 -1.66
N CYS A 33 -1.28 -22.79 -1.44
CA CYS A 33 -0.87 -24.17 -1.18
C CYS A 33 -1.82 -25.17 -1.83
N ILE A 34 -1.28 -26.27 -2.38
CA ILE A 34 -2.04 -27.46 -2.75
C ILE A 34 -1.72 -28.57 -1.76
N ILE A 35 -2.74 -29.17 -1.15
CA ILE A 35 -2.57 -30.34 -0.28
C ILE A 35 -3.16 -31.57 -0.95
N TYR A 36 -2.43 -32.68 -0.86
CA TYR A 36 -2.82 -33.94 -1.48
C TYR A 36 -2.45 -35.12 -0.58
N SER A 37 -3.11 -36.26 -0.79
CA SER A 37 -2.70 -37.52 -0.20
C SER A 37 -1.94 -38.35 -1.22
N ARG A 38 -1.28 -39.42 -0.78
CA ARG A 38 -0.59 -40.33 -1.69
C ARG A 38 -1.51 -40.88 -2.78
N GLU A 39 -2.78 -41.12 -2.46
CA GLU A 39 -3.79 -41.62 -3.39
C GLU A 39 -4.17 -40.58 -4.46
N THR A 40 -4.15 -39.29 -4.12
CA THR A 40 -4.59 -38.21 -5.02
C THR A 40 -3.45 -37.44 -5.68
N ALA A 41 -2.19 -37.78 -5.40
CA ALA A 41 -1.01 -37.15 -6.01
C ALA A 41 -1.04 -37.09 -7.54
N HIS A 42 -1.62 -38.11 -8.20
CA HIS A 42 -1.76 -38.16 -9.65
C HIS A 42 -2.68 -37.07 -10.23
N LEU A 43 -3.54 -36.46 -9.41
CA LEU A 43 -4.44 -35.38 -9.83
C LEU A 43 -3.72 -34.04 -10.03
N LEU A 44 -2.55 -33.86 -9.42
CA LEU A 44 -1.76 -32.62 -9.52
C LEU A 44 -1.41 -32.28 -10.97
N SER A 45 -1.08 -33.28 -11.79
CA SER A 45 -0.73 -33.09 -13.21
C SER A 45 -1.94 -32.73 -14.08
N SER A 46 -3.14 -33.09 -13.63
CA SER A 46 -4.40 -32.77 -14.31
C SER A 46 -4.94 -31.39 -13.93
N LEU A 47 -4.54 -30.86 -12.76
CA LEU A 47 -4.98 -29.56 -12.28
C LEU A 47 -4.23 -28.43 -13.00
N LYS A 48 -4.94 -27.64 -13.81
CA LYS A 48 -4.40 -26.48 -14.52
C LYS A 48 -4.20 -25.28 -13.58
N SER A 49 -3.20 -25.38 -12.70
CA SER A 49 -2.85 -24.33 -11.75
C SER A 49 -1.69 -23.46 -12.24
N LYS A 50 -1.71 -22.17 -11.92
CA LYS A 50 -0.61 -21.21 -12.15
C LYS A 50 -0.28 -20.49 -10.84
N ASN A 51 0.98 -20.09 -10.69
CA ASN A 51 1.49 -19.36 -9.52
C ASN A 51 1.18 -20.12 -8.21
N VAL A 52 1.63 -21.37 -8.12
CA VAL A 52 1.48 -22.21 -6.94
C VAL A 52 2.64 -21.94 -5.97
N GLY A 53 2.34 -21.56 -4.73
CA GLY A 53 3.33 -21.31 -3.69
C GLY A 53 3.96 -22.59 -3.14
N ALA A 54 3.15 -23.60 -2.82
CA ALA A 54 3.62 -24.89 -2.32
C ALA A 54 2.67 -26.05 -2.68
N SER A 55 3.22 -27.27 -2.72
CA SER A 55 2.46 -28.52 -2.80
C SER A 55 2.91 -29.45 -1.69
N ILE A 56 1.98 -29.92 -0.85
CA ILE A 56 2.30 -30.69 0.36
C ILE A 56 1.52 -32.00 0.38
N GLU A 57 2.25 -33.10 0.55
CA GLU A 57 1.66 -34.40 0.88
C GLU A 57 1.36 -34.46 2.38
N ILE A 58 0.10 -34.66 2.75
CA ILE A 58 -0.33 -34.83 4.15
C ILE A 58 -1.12 -36.13 4.25
N ASN A 59 -0.74 -36.97 5.22
CA ASN A 59 -1.35 -38.26 5.47
C ASN A 59 -2.12 -38.23 6.79
N GLY A 60 -3.38 -38.65 6.76
CA GLY A 60 -4.27 -38.67 7.93
C GLY A 60 -5.09 -37.38 8.08
N GLU A 61 -5.71 -37.23 9.25
CA GLU A 61 -6.52 -36.05 9.56
C GLU A 61 -5.62 -34.89 10.02
N PHE A 62 -5.93 -33.68 9.55
CA PHE A 62 -5.23 -32.46 9.91
C PHE A 62 -6.23 -31.33 10.10
N LYS A 63 -5.82 -30.31 10.85
CA LYS A 63 -6.57 -29.09 11.05
C LYS A 63 -5.91 -27.94 10.30
N THR A 64 -6.65 -27.30 9.41
CA THR A 64 -6.19 -26.12 8.67
C THR A 64 -6.35 -24.86 9.51
N LEU A 65 -5.31 -24.04 9.56
CA LEU A 65 -5.28 -22.69 10.12
C LEU A 65 -4.86 -21.75 8.99
N THR A 66 -5.72 -20.79 8.63
CA THR A 66 -5.45 -19.84 7.54
C THR A 66 -5.34 -18.41 8.07
N GLY A 67 -4.45 -17.61 7.47
CA GLY A 67 -4.20 -16.23 7.88
C GLY A 67 -3.23 -16.12 9.06
N GLU A 68 -3.39 -15.09 9.89
CA GLU A 68 -2.61 -14.92 11.12
C GLU A 68 -3.33 -15.61 12.29
N THR A 69 -2.71 -16.64 12.86
CA THR A 69 -3.28 -17.42 13.96
C THR A 69 -2.38 -17.39 15.18
N VAL A 70 -2.98 -17.14 16.33
CA VAL A 70 -2.30 -17.12 17.64
C VAL A 70 -2.64 -18.41 18.37
N LEU A 71 -1.63 -19.20 18.70
CA LEU A 71 -1.77 -20.40 19.52
C LEU A 71 -1.33 -20.04 20.93
N SER A 72 -2.27 -20.09 21.87
CA SER A 72 -2.03 -19.87 23.30
C SER A 72 -2.03 -21.19 24.07
N ARG A 73 -1.64 -21.15 25.35
CA ARG A 73 -1.78 -22.32 26.22
C ARG A 73 -3.20 -22.88 26.26
N GLN A 74 -4.22 -22.01 26.30
CA GLN A 74 -5.62 -22.43 26.31
C GLN A 74 -6.00 -23.26 25.06
N TYR A 75 -5.45 -22.91 23.89
CA TYR A 75 -5.64 -23.68 22.67
C TYR A 75 -5.17 -25.12 22.86
N PHE A 76 -3.95 -25.31 23.38
CA PHE A 76 -3.37 -26.64 23.58
C PHE A 76 -4.05 -27.45 24.67
N GLN A 77 -4.53 -26.80 25.73
CA GLN A 77 -5.32 -27.47 26.77
C GLN A 77 -6.67 -28.00 26.26
N SER A 78 -7.22 -27.41 25.19
CA SER A 78 -8.47 -27.88 24.57
C SER A 78 -8.29 -29.11 23.67
N ILE A 79 -7.05 -29.45 23.32
CA ILE A 79 -6.74 -30.59 22.45
C ILE A 79 -6.74 -31.86 23.30
N VAL A 80 -7.64 -32.79 22.97
CA VAL A 80 -7.73 -34.09 23.64
C VAL A 80 -6.70 -35.06 23.06
N ASP A 81 -6.78 -35.29 21.75
CA ASP A 81 -5.92 -36.19 20.99
C ASP A 81 -4.85 -35.42 20.19
N PRO A 82 -3.66 -36.00 19.94
CA PRO A 82 -2.63 -35.34 19.13
C PRO A 82 -3.16 -34.94 17.75
N VAL A 83 -2.85 -33.73 17.30
CA VAL A 83 -3.31 -33.20 16.00
C VAL A 83 -2.15 -32.91 15.06
N GLN A 84 -2.41 -33.07 13.75
CA GLN A 84 -1.59 -32.47 12.71
C GLN A 84 -2.15 -31.08 12.38
N LEU A 85 -1.28 -30.07 12.36
CA LEU A 85 -1.65 -28.69 12.03
C LEU A 85 -1.08 -28.33 10.67
N LEU A 86 -1.95 -27.85 9.77
CA LEU A 86 -1.56 -27.19 8.53
C LEU A 86 -1.82 -25.70 8.68
N THR A 87 -0.76 -24.90 8.70
CA THR A 87 -0.86 -23.44 8.74
C THR A 87 -0.56 -22.88 7.35
N VAL A 88 -1.46 -22.06 6.81
CA VAL A 88 -1.24 -21.28 5.58
C VAL A 88 -1.39 -19.80 5.93
N GLY A 89 -0.26 -19.13 6.13
CA GLY A 89 -0.17 -17.80 6.72
C GLY A 89 0.85 -17.75 7.86
N SER A 90 0.58 -16.95 8.89
CA SER A 90 1.47 -16.81 10.04
C SER A 90 0.89 -17.53 11.25
N VAL A 91 1.70 -18.35 11.91
CA VAL A 91 1.38 -18.94 13.22
C VAL A 91 2.27 -18.33 14.29
N ILE A 92 1.65 -17.77 15.32
CA ILE A 92 2.35 -17.17 16.45
C ILE A 92 2.06 -17.97 17.71
N PHE A 93 3.11 -18.54 18.30
CA PHE A 93 3.03 -19.21 19.59
C PHE A 93 3.15 -18.14 20.69
N ASP A 94 2.25 -18.18 21.64
CA ASP A 94 2.23 -17.26 22.78
C ASP A 94 3.30 -17.63 23.82
N ASP A 95 3.71 -16.64 24.62
CA ASP A 95 4.80 -16.81 25.61
C ASP A 95 4.39 -17.67 26.82
N ASP A 96 3.08 -17.81 27.06
CA ASP A 96 2.51 -18.58 28.18
C ASP A 96 2.54 -20.11 27.99
N ILE A 97 3.00 -20.57 26.82
CA ILE A 97 3.09 -21.99 26.47
C ILE A 97 4.36 -22.59 27.07
N GLU A 98 4.20 -23.75 27.69
CA GLU A 98 5.30 -24.59 28.16
C GLU A 98 5.61 -25.71 27.16
N GLU A 99 6.80 -26.32 27.24
CA GLU A 99 7.16 -27.43 26.34
C GLU A 99 6.19 -28.61 26.45
N GLU A 100 5.67 -28.90 27.65
CA GLU A 100 4.71 -29.97 27.90
C GLU A 100 3.36 -29.75 27.22
N ASP A 101 2.96 -28.49 26.98
CA ASP A 101 1.71 -28.16 26.29
C ASP A 101 1.79 -28.56 24.80
N LEU A 102 3.00 -28.62 24.23
CA LEU A 102 3.24 -29.04 22.85
C LEU A 102 3.54 -30.54 22.75
N GLN A 103 4.18 -31.10 23.78
CA GLN A 103 4.57 -32.50 23.81
C GLN A 103 3.34 -33.42 23.89
N GLY A 104 3.17 -34.27 22.87
CA GLY A 104 2.03 -35.18 22.79
C GLY A 104 0.72 -34.53 22.36
N LYS A 105 0.68 -33.21 22.11
CA LYS A 105 -0.50 -32.52 21.54
C LYS A 105 -0.35 -32.19 20.06
N ILE A 106 0.88 -31.94 19.60
CA ILE A 106 1.19 -31.78 18.18
C ILE A 106 1.93 -33.02 17.69
N GLU A 107 1.32 -33.72 16.72
CA GLU A 107 1.95 -34.84 16.01
C GLU A 107 2.81 -34.35 14.85
N GLY A 108 2.34 -33.34 14.12
CA GLY A 108 3.03 -32.72 13.01
C GLY A 108 2.57 -31.30 12.72
N LEU A 109 3.51 -30.45 12.34
CA LEU A 109 3.26 -29.07 11.96
C LEU A 109 3.73 -28.86 10.51
N TYR A 110 2.79 -28.50 9.63
CA TYR A 110 3.02 -28.18 8.23
C TYR A 110 2.76 -26.68 8.07
N VAL A 111 3.75 -25.91 7.63
CA VAL A 111 3.64 -24.44 7.54
C VAL A 111 3.95 -23.96 6.14
N VAL A 112 3.02 -23.19 5.58
CA VAL A 112 3.19 -22.38 4.37
C VAL A 112 3.04 -20.92 4.78
N GLY A 113 4.16 -20.29 5.13
CA GLY A 113 4.23 -18.93 5.63
C GLY A 113 5.25 -18.78 6.76
N SER A 114 4.86 -18.17 7.89
CA SER A 114 5.81 -17.87 8.97
C SER A 114 5.44 -18.51 10.30
N ILE A 115 6.48 -18.93 11.03
CA ILE A 115 6.38 -19.34 12.44
C ILE A 115 7.03 -18.25 13.28
N VAL A 116 6.31 -17.75 14.27
CA VAL A 116 6.81 -16.80 15.27
C VAL A 116 6.66 -17.46 16.64
N SER A 117 7.77 -17.62 17.38
CA SER A 117 7.70 -18.28 18.69
C SER A 117 8.60 -17.63 19.75
N PRO A 118 8.29 -17.80 21.04
CA PRO A 118 9.23 -17.49 22.11
C PRO A 118 10.55 -18.25 21.94
N VAL A 119 11.65 -17.65 22.41
CA VAL A 119 12.98 -18.27 22.34
C VAL A 119 13.00 -19.65 23.02
N HIS A 120 12.32 -19.83 24.15
CA HIS A 120 12.32 -21.11 24.87
C HIS A 120 11.59 -22.23 24.12
N LEU A 121 10.65 -21.93 23.23
CA LEU A 121 9.89 -22.94 22.49
C LEU A 121 10.49 -23.31 21.14
N GLN A 122 11.52 -22.60 20.69
CA GLN A 122 12.05 -22.77 19.33
C GLN A 122 12.47 -24.24 19.06
N GLY A 123 13.16 -24.87 20.00
CA GLY A 123 13.66 -26.24 19.87
C GLY A 123 12.53 -27.26 19.70
N ILE A 124 11.52 -27.20 20.59
CA ILE A 124 10.39 -28.13 20.54
C ILE A 124 9.52 -27.88 19.31
N ILE A 125 9.23 -26.63 18.93
CA ILE A 125 8.44 -26.31 17.73
C ILE A 125 9.14 -26.83 16.47
N GLN A 126 10.44 -26.57 16.31
CA GLN A 126 11.21 -27.07 15.17
C GLN A 126 11.20 -28.61 15.10
N SER A 127 11.21 -29.31 16.24
CA SER A 127 11.09 -30.77 16.26
C SER A 127 9.73 -31.30 15.76
N LYS A 128 8.68 -30.46 15.78
CA LYS A 128 7.33 -30.79 15.31
C LYS A 128 7.08 -30.43 13.85
N VAL A 129 7.89 -29.54 13.27
CA VAL A 129 7.78 -29.15 11.86
C VAL A 129 8.07 -30.35 10.96
N LYS A 130 7.08 -30.77 10.17
CA LYS A 130 7.19 -31.83 9.15
C LYS A 130 7.48 -31.25 7.77
N HIS A 131 6.98 -30.04 7.51
CA HIS A 131 7.20 -29.29 6.29
C HIS A 131 7.11 -27.79 6.60
N MET A 132 8.01 -27.00 6.04
CA MET A 132 7.95 -25.55 6.15
C MET A 132 8.38 -24.90 4.84
N THR A 133 7.54 -24.03 4.31
CA THR A 133 7.89 -23.04 3.30
C THR A 133 7.72 -21.65 3.90
N GLY A 134 8.81 -20.88 3.93
CA GLY A 134 8.86 -19.54 4.53
C GLY A 134 9.84 -19.43 5.69
N MET A 135 9.54 -18.58 6.68
CA MET A 135 10.49 -18.17 7.72
C MET A 135 10.08 -18.61 9.13
N SER A 136 11.06 -18.92 9.97
CA SER A 136 10.86 -19.12 11.41
C SER A 136 11.65 -18.07 12.17
N GLU A 137 10.96 -17.30 12.99
CA GLU A 137 11.53 -16.24 13.80
C GLU A 137 11.21 -16.47 15.27
N THR A 138 12.14 -16.12 16.13
CA THR A 138 11.90 -16.09 17.57
C THR A 138 11.67 -14.67 18.05
N TYR A 139 11.01 -14.51 19.20
CA TYR A 139 10.90 -13.22 19.89
C TYR A 139 11.24 -13.34 21.37
N SER A 140 11.69 -12.21 21.94
CA SER A 140 11.93 -12.03 23.36
C SER A 140 11.08 -10.88 23.89
N GLY A 141 10.52 -11.03 25.09
CA GLY A 141 9.62 -10.03 25.66
C GLY A 141 8.21 -10.19 25.11
N GLU A 142 7.63 -9.11 24.60
CA GLU A 142 6.28 -9.15 24.07
C GLU A 142 6.19 -9.77 22.68
N LYS A 143 5.05 -10.39 22.44
CA LYS A 143 4.68 -10.91 21.13
C LYS A 143 4.80 -9.82 20.05
N PRO A 144 5.34 -10.13 18.86
CA PRO A 144 5.44 -9.18 17.76
C PRO A 144 4.10 -8.56 17.40
N ARG A 145 4.13 -7.27 17.06
CA ARG A 145 2.96 -6.49 16.67
C ARG A 145 3.06 -6.12 15.20
N THR A 146 2.01 -6.42 14.44
CA THR A 146 1.87 -6.00 13.04
C THR A 146 0.77 -4.96 12.92
N ILE A 147 1.06 -3.83 12.30
CA ILE A 147 0.11 -2.76 12.04
C ILE A 147 0.00 -2.55 10.53
N ASN A 148 -1.22 -2.64 10.01
CA ASN A 148 -1.51 -2.39 8.59
C ASN A 148 -2.09 -0.98 8.43
N GLY A 149 -1.62 -0.25 7.42
CA GLY A 149 -2.08 1.09 7.08
C GLY A 149 -1.20 2.21 7.65
N LYS A 150 -1.82 3.24 8.23
CA LYS A 150 -1.12 4.41 8.78
C LYS A 150 -0.98 4.26 10.29
N HIS A 151 0.23 4.45 10.80
CA HIS A 151 0.51 4.43 12.22
C HIS A 151 1.41 5.60 12.62
N GLU A 152 1.05 6.26 13.72
CA GLU A 152 1.88 7.25 14.37
C GLU A 152 2.41 6.64 15.67
N LEU A 153 3.75 6.60 15.80
CA LEU A 153 4.41 6.09 16.99
C LEU A 153 4.55 7.24 17.98
N THR A 154 3.79 7.17 19.06
CA THR A 154 3.70 8.18 20.12
C THR A 154 4.28 7.67 21.43
N ASN A 155 4.56 8.56 22.36
CA ASN A 155 5.00 8.18 23.72
C ASN A 155 3.97 7.26 24.41
N ALA A 156 2.67 7.55 24.25
CA ALA A 156 1.60 6.71 24.80
C ALA A 156 1.60 5.28 24.24
N TYR A 157 2.00 5.09 22.98
CA TYR A 157 2.18 3.76 22.42
C TYR A 157 3.36 3.04 23.06
N LEU A 158 4.50 3.73 23.22
CA LEU A 158 5.70 3.15 23.87
C LEU A 158 5.42 2.77 25.34
N ASP A 159 4.69 3.60 26.07
CA ASP A 159 4.24 3.32 27.44
C ASP A 159 3.35 2.07 27.56
N SER A 160 2.60 1.76 26.50
CA SER A 160 1.75 0.56 26.46
C SER A 160 2.55 -0.74 26.38
N ILE A 161 3.82 -0.66 25.96
CA ILE A 161 4.74 -1.79 25.86
C ILE A 161 5.34 -2.00 27.25
N GLN A 162 5.05 -3.13 27.88
CA GLN A 162 5.58 -3.53 29.18
C GLN A 162 7.08 -3.85 29.09
N SER A 163 7.52 -4.56 28.04
CA SER A 163 8.91 -4.98 27.88
C SER A 163 9.54 -4.45 26.58
N SER A 164 9.87 -5.32 25.64
CA SER A 164 10.33 -4.99 24.29
C SER A 164 9.46 -5.70 23.26
N VAL A 165 9.28 -5.11 22.09
CA VAL A 165 8.47 -5.68 21.02
C VAL A 165 9.15 -5.55 19.67
N LYS A 166 8.95 -6.54 18.81
CA LYS A 166 9.21 -6.44 17.37
C LYS A 166 8.00 -5.81 16.71
N LEU A 167 8.18 -4.64 16.09
CA LEU A 167 7.10 -3.88 15.47
C LEU A 167 7.24 -3.93 13.95
N THR A 168 6.21 -4.44 13.27
CA THR A 168 6.10 -4.40 11.82
C THR A 168 4.98 -3.45 11.41
N VAL A 169 5.26 -2.50 10.53
CA VAL A 169 4.27 -1.58 9.97
C VAL A 169 4.20 -1.77 8.46
N ASN A 170 3.07 -2.28 7.98
CA ASN A 170 2.76 -2.43 6.55
C ASN A 170 1.98 -1.20 6.07
N GLY A 171 2.70 -0.20 5.56
CA GLY A 171 2.11 1.05 5.11
C GLY A 171 2.96 2.25 5.50
N LYS A 172 2.40 3.18 6.28
CA LYS A 172 3.08 4.42 6.68
C LYS A 172 3.29 4.44 8.18
N LEU A 173 4.55 4.60 8.59
CA LEU A 173 4.94 4.91 9.96
C LEU A 173 5.37 6.38 10.06
N THR A 174 4.95 7.08 11.11
CA THR A 174 5.42 8.42 11.44
C THR A 174 5.80 8.48 12.90
N LEU A 175 7.00 8.95 13.23
CA LEU A 175 7.41 9.22 14.60
C LEU A 175 6.86 10.57 15.04
N GLU A 176 6.21 10.61 16.21
CA GLU A 176 5.80 11.85 16.85
C GLU A 176 7.05 12.73 17.13
N LYS A 177 6.94 14.06 17.00
CA LYS A 177 8.09 14.96 17.08
C LYS A 177 8.86 14.88 18.40
N ASP A 178 8.13 14.76 19.51
CA ASP A 178 8.66 14.68 20.87
C ASP A 178 8.70 13.24 21.40
N LEU A 179 8.76 12.26 20.51
CA LEU A 179 8.94 10.86 20.87
C LEU A 179 10.23 10.66 21.69
N SER A 180 10.11 9.97 22.82
CA SER A 180 11.21 9.60 23.70
C SER A 180 12.14 8.62 23.00
N VAL A 181 13.31 9.13 22.60
CA VAL A 181 14.37 8.35 21.95
C VAL A 181 14.86 7.18 22.82
N GLU A 182 14.88 7.35 24.14
CA GLU A 182 15.35 6.31 25.06
C GLU A 182 14.30 5.20 25.23
N GLU A 183 13.01 5.55 25.28
CA GLU A 183 11.93 4.56 25.26
C GLU A 183 11.86 3.84 23.91
N LEU A 184 12.04 4.56 22.80
CA LEU A 184 12.08 3.95 21.47
C LEU A 184 13.13 2.82 21.41
N LYS A 185 14.35 3.09 21.88
CA LYS A 185 15.45 2.11 21.90
C LYS A 185 15.22 0.93 22.83
N THR A 186 14.52 1.14 23.95
CA THR A 186 14.31 0.10 24.97
C THR A 186 13.06 -0.73 24.73
N LYS A 187 12.02 -0.13 24.15
CA LYS A 187 10.71 -0.77 23.91
C LYS A 187 10.61 -1.38 22.52
N ILE A 188 11.33 -0.88 21.52
CA ILE A 188 11.33 -1.44 20.16
C ILE A 188 12.61 -2.26 19.94
N GLU A 189 12.49 -3.59 19.99
CA GLU A 189 13.62 -4.51 19.76
C GLU A 189 14.07 -4.46 18.29
N HIS A 190 13.08 -4.48 17.39
CA HIS A 190 13.29 -4.41 15.96
C HIS A 190 12.10 -3.71 15.30
N LEU A 191 12.38 -2.82 14.35
CA LEU A 191 11.37 -2.08 13.59
C LEU A 191 11.42 -2.45 12.11
N THR A 192 10.36 -3.03 11.58
CA THR A 192 10.20 -3.27 10.15
C THR A 192 9.15 -2.34 9.58
N VAL A 193 9.49 -1.55 8.56
CA VAL A 193 8.54 -0.71 7.83
C VAL A 193 8.48 -1.14 6.37
N ASN A 194 7.33 -1.67 5.95
CA ASN A 194 7.05 -2.03 4.56
C ASN A 194 6.23 -0.89 3.94
N GLY A 195 6.91 0.17 3.48
CA GLY A 195 6.30 1.36 2.89
C GLY A 195 7.03 2.66 3.23
N LEU A 196 6.34 3.61 3.85
CA LEU A 196 6.88 4.96 4.11
C LEU A 196 7.24 5.14 5.59
N PHE A 197 8.47 5.53 5.88
CA PHE A 197 8.93 5.82 7.24
C PHE A 197 9.28 7.30 7.41
N TYR A 198 8.50 8.03 8.20
CA TYR A 198 8.73 9.44 8.52
C TYR A 198 9.29 9.63 9.93
N PHE A 199 10.33 10.44 10.06
CA PHE A 199 10.88 10.85 11.35
C PHE A 199 11.43 12.29 11.28
N HIS A 200 11.56 12.94 12.43
CA HIS A 200 12.08 14.30 12.51
C HIS A 200 13.62 14.33 12.53
N GLU A 201 14.23 15.38 11.98
CA GLU A 201 15.69 15.53 11.90
C GLU A 201 16.38 15.42 13.26
N SER A 202 15.79 15.96 14.33
CA SER A 202 16.25 15.77 15.72
C SER A 202 16.32 14.31 16.19
N GLN A 203 15.61 13.38 15.53
CA GLN A 203 15.54 11.95 15.87
C GLN A 203 16.50 11.09 15.02
N GLU A 204 17.19 11.68 14.05
CA GLU A 204 17.98 10.96 13.04
C GLU A 204 19.00 9.99 13.65
N SER A 205 19.78 10.46 14.63
CA SER A 205 20.79 9.63 15.29
C SER A 205 20.19 8.45 16.06
N ALA A 206 18.98 8.63 16.62
CA ALA A 206 18.27 7.56 17.32
C ALA A 206 17.75 6.50 16.37
N VAL A 207 17.13 6.94 15.27
CA VAL A 207 16.59 6.07 14.22
C VAL A 207 17.70 5.22 13.60
N PHE A 208 18.83 5.82 13.25
CA PHE A 208 19.97 5.08 12.67
C PHE A 208 20.67 4.15 13.67
N ALA A 209 20.51 4.38 14.98
CA ALA A 209 20.99 3.45 16.00
C ALA A 209 20.02 2.29 16.29
N LEU A 210 18.75 2.42 15.90
CA LEU A 210 17.74 1.39 16.09
C LEU A 210 17.98 0.21 15.13
N SER A 211 17.77 -1.01 15.60
CA SER A 211 17.69 -2.18 14.71
C SER A 211 16.42 -2.07 13.87
N HIS A 212 16.54 -1.68 12.60
CA HIS A 212 15.38 -1.48 11.73
C HIS A 212 15.64 -1.90 10.29
N THR A 213 14.56 -2.21 9.59
CA THR A 213 14.54 -2.49 8.14
C THR A 213 13.42 -1.69 7.50
N VAL A 214 13.73 -0.92 6.45
CA VAL A 214 12.73 -0.18 5.67
C VAL A 214 12.71 -0.75 4.26
N ASN A 215 11.63 -1.44 3.93
CA ASN A 215 11.35 -1.92 2.58
C ASN A 215 10.48 -0.87 1.88
N GLY A 216 11.08 0.28 1.54
CA GLY A 216 10.40 1.40 0.91
C GLY A 216 11.18 2.70 1.03
N GLU A 217 10.49 3.80 1.34
CA GLU A 217 11.08 5.13 1.38
C GLU A 217 11.19 5.64 2.83
N THR A 218 12.36 6.20 3.13
CA THR A 218 12.65 6.84 4.40
C THR A 218 12.67 8.36 4.20
N VAL A 219 11.82 9.08 4.92
CA VAL A 219 11.61 10.53 4.75
C VAL A 219 11.95 11.25 6.04
N LYS A 220 13.01 12.05 6.01
CA LYS A 220 13.42 12.92 7.12
C LYS A 220 12.69 14.25 7.05
N ILE A 221 11.99 14.64 8.12
CA ILE A 221 11.32 15.93 8.26
C ILE A 221 12.31 16.93 8.86
N PRO A 222 12.75 17.97 8.12
CA PRO A 222 13.74 18.91 8.63
C PRO A 222 13.21 19.73 9.81
N GLU A 223 14.12 20.30 10.60
CA GLU A 223 13.72 21.10 11.75
C GLU A 223 12.91 22.35 11.36
N GLY A 224 11.83 22.56 12.13
CA GLY A 224 10.88 23.66 11.91
C GLY A 224 9.89 23.43 10.75
N PHE A 225 10.00 22.35 9.98
CA PHE A 225 9.03 22.02 8.94
C PHE A 225 7.79 21.33 9.49
N THR A 226 6.65 21.62 8.86
CA THR A 226 5.38 20.92 9.07
C THR A 226 5.11 19.99 7.89
N LEU A 227 4.95 18.69 8.17
CA LEU A 227 4.61 17.70 7.15
C LEU A 227 3.13 17.80 6.77
N LEU A 228 2.84 18.04 5.49
CA LEU A 228 1.50 18.00 4.92
C LEU A 228 1.25 16.64 4.28
N THR A 229 0.22 15.95 4.75
CA THR A 229 -0.10 14.56 4.34
C THR A 229 -1.16 14.46 3.24
N SER A 230 -1.68 15.59 2.79
CA SER A 230 -2.69 15.71 1.74
C SER A 230 -2.42 16.98 0.91
N SER A 231 -2.96 17.00 -0.31
CA SER A 231 -2.89 18.19 -1.17
C SER A 231 -3.49 19.40 -0.47
N GLN A 232 -2.89 20.58 -0.65
CA GLN A 232 -3.36 21.81 0.00
C GLN A 232 -3.73 22.85 -1.05
N SER A 233 -4.86 23.53 -0.85
CA SER A 233 -5.21 24.75 -1.58
C SER A 233 -5.09 25.96 -0.66
N TYR A 234 -4.40 26.99 -1.14
CA TYR A 234 -4.18 28.23 -0.43
C TYR A 234 -4.81 29.41 -1.18
N SER A 235 -5.83 30.01 -0.57
CA SER A 235 -6.34 31.33 -0.89
C SER A 235 -5.67 32.42 -0.05
N ALA A 236 -5.89 33.68 -0.42
CA ALA A 236 -5.50 34.83 0.41
C ALA A 236 -6.03 34.72 1.85
N ARG A 237 -7.19 34.08 2.07
CA ARG A 237 -7.78 33.89 3.40
C ARG A 237 -7.03 32.84 4.22
N THR A 238 -6.69 31.70 3.63
CA THR A 238 -6.00 30.62 4.33
C THR A 238 -4.56 30.98 4.64
N LEU A 239 -3.88 31.72 3.75
CA LEU A 239 -2.50 32.17 3.97
C LEU A 239 -2.34 33.06 5.21
N ARG A 240 -3.34 33.88 5.57
CA ARG A 240 -3.29 34.73 6.78
C ARG A 240 -3.12 33.96 8.09
N ARG A 241 -3.42 32.66 8.09
CA ARG A 241 -3.25 31.78 9.26
C ARG A 241 -1.83 31.27 9.38
N LEU A 242 -1.09 31.26 8.28
CA LEU A 242 0.32 30.91 8.24
C LEU A 242 1.16 32.16 8.55
N LYS A 243 2.25 31.98 9.28
CA LYS A 243 3.17 33.05 9.68
C LYS A 243 4.59 32.53 9.59
N GLY A 244 5.24 32.73 8.45
CA GLY A 244 6.55 32.15 8.16
C GLY A 244 6.55 30.62 8.25
N ALA A 245 5.51 29.98 7.71
CA ALA A 245 5.41 28.52 7.76
C ALA A 245 6.48 27.88 6.88
N LYS A 246 7.11 26.81 7.38
CA LYS A 246 7.96 25.91 6.60
C LYS A 246 7.19 24.62 6.34
N LEU A 247 6.97 24.30 5.08
CA LEU A 247 6.08 23.20 4.67
C LEU A 247 6.88 22.10 4.00
N MET A 248 6.62 20.84 4.36
CA MET A 248 7.17 19.68 3.67
C MET A 248 6.03 18.82 3.15
N THR A 249 6.07 18.38 1.90
CA THR A 249 5.03 17.49 1.36
C THR A 249 5.50 16.70 0.15
N SER A 250 4.84 15.59 -0.14
CA SER A 250 4.93 14.90 -1.44
C SER A 250 3.59 14.98 -2.19
N LYS A 251 2.73 15.93 -1.81
CA LYS A 251 1.41 16.15 -2.38
C LYS A 251 1.36 17.51 -3.06
N PRO A 252 0.51 17.67 -4.09
CA PRO A 252 0.34 18.95 -4.77
C PRO A 252 -0.03 20.10 -3.82
N ILE A 253 0.50 21.28 -4.12
CA ILE A 253 0.09 22.53 -3.49
C ILE A 253 -0.51 23.44 -4.57
N TYR A 254 -1.66 24.04 -4.27
CA TYR A 254 -2.35 24.94 -5.18
C TYR A 254 -2.47 26.33 -4.54
N PHE A 255 -2.13 27.37 -5.27
CA PHE A 255 -2.36 28.76 -4.89
C PHE A 255 -3.46 29.36 -5.78
N GLU A 256 -4.52 29.84 -5.14
CA GLU A 256 -5.64 30.47 -5.82
C GLU A 256 -5.26 31.85 -6.38
N ASN A 257 -6.05 32.33 -7.35
CA ASN A 257 -5.74 33.56 -8.10
C ASN A 257 -5.86 34.83 -7.23
N ASP A 258 -6.43 34.74 -6.04
CA ASP A 258 -6.55 35.86 -5.10
C ASP A 258 -5.28 36.07 -4.24
N VAL A 259 -4.31 35.16 -4.33
CA VAL A 259 -3.05 35.23 -3.58
C VAL A 259 -2.15 36.32 -4.17
N THR A 260 -1.67 37.21 -3.29
CA THR A 260 -0.71 38.27 -3.64
C THR A 260 0.71 37.90 -3.22
N ARG A 261 1.70 38.56 -3.84
CA ARG A 261 3.13 38.35 -3.53
C ARG A 261 3.42 38.58 -2.05
N GLU A 262 2.97 39.71 -1.51
CA GLU A 262 3.23 40.10 -0.12
C GLU A 262 2.62 39.12 0.88
N GLN A 263 1.42 38.60 0.56
CA GLN A 263 0.77 37.58 1.39
C GLN A 263 1.56 36.27 1.39
N LEU A 264 2.03 35.82 0.22
CA LEU A 264 2.80 34.59 0.10
C LEU A 264 4.16 34.71 0.81
N GLU A 265 4.88 35.81 0.61
CA GLU A 265 6.17 36.09 1.26
C GLU A 265 6.07 36.08 2.79
N GLN A 266 5.00 36.67 3.35
CA GLN A 266 4.78 36.71 4.79
C GLN A 266 4.30 35.37 5.36
N ALA A 267 3.48 34.64 4.59
CA ALA A 267 2.84 33.42 5.06
C ALA A 267 3.77 32.22 5.05
N ILE A 268 4.63 32.11 4.03
CA ILE A 268 5.44 30.92 3.77
C ILE A 268 6.93 31.31 3.68
N ASP A 269 7.73 30.73 4.56
CA ASP A 269 9.17 30.90 4.56
C ASP A 269 9.84 29.97 3.55
N GLN A 270 9.43 28.71 3.53
CA GLN A 270 10.03 27.68 2.68
C GLN A 270 9.06 26.52 2.41
N ILE A 271 9.16 25.92 1.24
CA ILE A 271 8.45 24.72 0.84
C ILE A 271 9.49 23.67 0.40
N GLN A 272 9.39 22.46 0.96
CA GLN A 272 10.11 21.30 0.46
C GLN A 272 9.09 20.32 -0.11
N THR A 273 9.12 20.12 -1.42
CA THR A 273 8.21 19.22 -2.11
C THR A 273 8.87 18.47 -3.24
N THR A 274 8.40 17.24 -3.47
CA THR A 274 8.71 16.42 -4.65
C THR A 274 7.54 16.35 -5.61
N SER A 275 6.51 17.17 -5.38
CA SER A 275 5.29 17.23 -6.17
C SER A 275 5.13 18.62 -6.80
N ILE A 276 4.07 18.77 -7.60
CA ILE A 276 3.78 20.01 -8.31
C ILE A 276 3.31 21.12 -7.36
N VAL A 277 3.65 22.35 -7.70
CA VAL A 277 3.10 23.55 -7.07
C VAL A 277 2.47 24.43 -8.13
N VAL A 278 1.16 24.64 -8.01
CA VAL A 278 0.36 25.38 -8.99
C VAL A 278 0.17 26.81 -8.52
N VAL A 279 0.48 27.79 -9.37
CA VAL A 279 0.49 29.19 -8.97
C VAL A 279 0.13 30.11 -10.14
N ASN A 280 -0.36 31.32 -9.84
CA ASN A 280 -0.46 32.37 -10.86
C ASN A 280 0.94 32.76 -11.38
N GLU A 281 1.08 32.97 -12.69
CA GLU A 281 2.36 33.32 -13.34
C GLU A 281 3.13 34.50 -12.70
N ASN A 282 2.42 35.46 -12.10
CA ASN A 282 3.05 36.63 -11.45
C ASN A 282 3.79 36.30 -10.13
N LEU A 283 3.65 35.06 -9.63
CA LEU A 283 4.27 34.56 -8.40
C LEU A 283 5.25 33.41 -8.67
N GLU A 284 5.46 33.03 -9.94
CA GLU A 284 6.27 31.87 -10.33
C GLU A 284 7.73 32.00 -9.86
N ASP A 285 8.34 33.16 -10.08
CA ASP A 285 9.70 33.50 -9.62
C ASP A 285 9.85 33.38 -8.10
N LEU A 286 8.88 33.92 -7.34
CA LEU A 286 8.90 33.83 -5.89
C LEU A 286 8.82 32.38 -5.41
N LEU A 287 8.02 31.54 -6.07
CA LEU A 287 7.98 30.13 -5.68
C LEU A 287 9.28 29.41 -5.97
N TYR A 288 9.97 29.68 -7.08
CA TYR A 288 11.31 29.12 -7.31
C TYR A 288 12.32 29.50 -6.21
N GLU A 289 12.19 30.68 -5.59
CA GLU A 289 13.02 31.08 -4.44
C GLU A 289 12.62 30.36 -3.13
N LYS A 290 11.34 30.02 -2.99
CA LYS A 290 10.76 29.44 -1.77
C LYS A 290 10.76 27.92 -1.77
N THR A 291 10.89 27.26 -2.92
CA THR A 291 10.85 25.81 -3.07
C THR A 291 12.26 25.20 -3.23
N ASN A 292 12.38 23.90 -2.98
CA ASN A 292 13.55 23.10 -3.38
C ASN A 292 13.57 22.88 -4.90
N ILE A 293 14.73 22.46 -5.42
CA ILE A 293 14.98 22.24 -6.86
C ILE A 293 14.15 21.11 -7.48
N GLU A 294 13.63 20.18 -6.67
CA GLU A 294 12.84 19.04 -7.14
C GLU A 294 11.36 19.40 -7.33
N ALA A 295 10.93 20.59 -6.89
CA ALA A 295 9.56 21.04 -7.04
C ALA A 295 9.30 21.48 -8.49
N GLU A 296 8.24 20.95 -9.09
CA GLU A 296 7.77 21.38 -10.40
C GLU A 296 6.75 22.51 -10.24
N ILE A 297 7.08 23.71 -10.71
CA ILE A 297 6.20 24.88 -10.60
C ILE A 297 5.35 24.99 -11.87
N LEU A 298 4.03 24.86 -11.73
CA LEU A 298 3.07 24.96 -12.82
C LEU A 298 2.33 26.28 -12.75
N SER A 299 2.77 27.25 -13.54
CA SER A 299 2.10 28.55 -13.62
C SER A 299 0.83 28.50 -14.46
N TYR A 300 -0.18 29.30 -14.10
CA TYR A 300 -1.38 29.52 -14.92
C TYR A 300 -1.63 31.02 -15.17
N GLU A 301 -2.28 31.32 -16.31
CA GLU A 301 -2.83 32.63 -16.64
C GLU A 301 -4.34 32.59 -16.41
N GLY A 302 -4.90 33.61 -15.76
CA GLY A 302 -6.34 33.71 -15.53
C GLY A 302 -6.82 32.74 -14.45
N GLN A 303 -7.15 31.51 -14.82
CA GLN A 303 -7.64 30.47 -13.91
C GLN A 303 -7.11 29.09 -14.28
N TYR A 304 -7.21 28.15 -13.34
CA TYR A 304 -6.93 26.74 -13.59
C TYR A 304 -8.13 25.87 -13.21
N VAL A 305 -8.20 24.69 -13.80
CA VAL A 305 -9.17 23.65 -13.44
C VAL A 305 -8.41 22.37 -13.13
N LEU A 306 -8.69 21.78 -11.97
CA LEU A 306 -8.07 20.54 -11.50
C LEU A 306 -9.05 19.38 -11.68
N ILE A 307 -8.63 18.37 -12.44
CA ILE A 307 -9.40 17.13 -12.66
C ILE A 307 -8.75 16.00 -11.85
N GLU A 308 -9.34 15.64 -10.71
CA GLU A 308 -8.80 14.57 -9.83
C GLU A 308 -9.51 13.22 -10.02
N ASN A 309 -10.74 13.22 -10.54
CA ASN A 309 -11.58 12.03 -10.69
C ASN A 309 -11.79 11.68 -12.18
N ASP A 310 -12.60 10.65 -12.46
CA ASP A 310 -13.05 10.35 -13.84
C ASP A 310 -14.14 11.36 -14.23
N GLU A 311 -13.81 12.21 -15.19
CA GLU A 311 -14.70 13.23 -15.74
C GLU A 311 -14.88 13.06 -17.25
N GLN A 312 -16.06 13.40 -17.73
CA GLN A 312 -16.36 13.45 -19.16
C GLN A 312 -16.77 14.88 -19.52
N TRP A 313 -16.08 15.48 -20.48
CA TRP A 313 -16.34 16.83 -20.94
C TRP A 313 -16.84 16.82 -22.39
N ALA A 314 -17.90 17.59 -22.62
CA ALA A 314 -18.40 18.02 -23.91
C ALA A 314 -18.02 19.51 -24.15
N THR A 315 -18.59 20.13 -25.18
CA THR A 315 -18.25 21.51 -25.58
C THR A 315 -18.70 22.52 -24.51
N GLU A 316 -19.83 22.25 -23.87
CA GLU A 316 -20.45 23.14 -22.90
C GLU A 316 -19.60 23.33 -21.64
N GLU A 317 -18.86 22.32 -21.21
CA GLU A 317 -18.09 22.34 -19.96
C GLU A 317 -16.94 23.35 -19.99
N TYR A 318 -16.22 23.48 -21.11
CA TYR A 318 -15.16 24.48 -21.22
C TYR A 318 -15.65 25.81 -21.81
N ALA A 319 -16.66 25.82 -22.69
CA ALA A 319 -17.23 27.06 -23.21
C ALA A 319 -17.84 27.97 -22.11
N ALA A 320 -18.08 27.42 -20.92
CA ALA A 320 -18.54 28.18 -19.76
C ALA A 320 -17.48 29.13 -19.17
N TYR A 321 -16.20 28.98 -19.51
CA TYR A 321 -15.13 29.82 -18.98
C TYR A 321 -14.97 31.12 -19.79
N ASP A 322 -15.01 32.26 -19.10
CA ASP A 322 -14.88 33.60 -19.68
C ASP A 322 -13.42 34.09 -19.80
N LYS A 323 -12.47 33.29 -19.31
CA LYS A 323 -11.04 33.57 -19.29
C LYS A 323 -10.26 32.33 -19.75
N PRO A 324 -9.04 32.51 -20.29
CA PRO A 324 -8.14 31.40 -20.56
C PRO A 324 -7.98 30.50 -19.32
N VAL A 325 -7.97 29.19 -19.56
CA VAL A 325 -7.89 28.16 -18.52
C VAL A 325 -6.65 27.29 -18.76
N THR A 326 -5.92 27.00 -17.69
CA THR A 326 -4.98 25.88 -17.66
C THR A 326 -5.67 24.65 -17.06
N LEU A 327 -5.65 23.52 -17.78
CA LEU A 327 -6.16 22.25 -17.25
C LEU A 327 -5.03 21.47 -16.57
N ILE A 328 -5.27 21.00 -15.35
CA ILE A 328 -4.38 20.10 -14.63
C ILE A 328 -5.12 18.78 -14.46
N VAL A 329 -4.69 17.77 -15.20
CA VAL A 329 -5.37 16.47 -15.26
C VAL A 329 -4.58 15.47 -14.40
N ALA A 330 -5.02 15.27 -13.17
CA ALA A 330 -4.43 14.30 -12.22
C ALA A 330 -5.17 12.95 -12.19
N GLY A 331 -6.48 12.99 -12.45
CA GLY A 331 -7.34 11.82 -12.57
C GLY A 331 -7.49 11.36 -14.01
N LYS A 332 -8.74 11.23 -14.47
CA LYS A 332 -9.05 10.78 -15.81
C LYS A 332 -10.02 11.74 -16.48
N LEU A 333 -9.64 12.26 -17.64
CA LEU A 333 -10.50 13.16 -18.40
C LEU A 333 -10.83 12.54 -19.77
N ARG A 334 -12.11 12.28 -20.02
CA ARG A 334 -12.61 11.86 -21.32
C ARG A 334 -13.21 13.05 -22.05
N PHE A 335 -12.72 13.25 -23.26
CA PHE A 335 -13.29 14.20 -24.20
C PHE A 335 -14.33 13.50 -25.09
N GLY A 336 -15.55 14.04 -25.14
CA GLY A 336 -16.62 13.54 -26.01
C GLY A 336 -16.30 13.66 -27.50
N GLU A 337 -17.03 12.92 -28.35
CA GLU A 337 -16.79 12.91 -29.80
C GLU A 337 -17.16 14.24 -30.47
N ASP A 338 -18.13 14.98 -29.93
CA ASP A 338 -18.72 16.18 -30.51
C ASP A 338 -18.10 17.50 -30.00
N LEU A 339 -16.79 17.52 -29.78
CA LEU A 339 -16.07 18.70 -29.27
C LEU A 339 -15.82 19.76 -30.34
N ASP A 340 -16.12 21.02 -30.03
CA ASP A 340 -15.67 22.15 -30.84
C ASP A 340 -14.17 22.41 -30.59
N ILE A 341 -13.34 21.92 -31.51
CA ILE A 341 -11.88 22.06 -31.51
C ILE A 341 -11.43 23.52 -31.55
N SER A 342 -12.18 24.40 -32.21
CA SER A 342 -11.80 25.82 -32.32
C SER A 342 -11.96 26.49 -30.97
N GLU A 343 -13.10 26.25 -30.31
CA GLU A 343 -13.37 26.77 -28.97
C GLU A 343 -12.45 26.16 -27.90
N LEU A 344 -12.08 24.89 -28.05
CA LEU A 344 -11.13 24.24 -27.14
C LEU A 344 -9.76 24.94 -27.19
N LYS A 345 -9.28 25.30 -28.38
CA LYS A 345 -7.99 25.99 -28.58
C LYS A 345 -7.98 27.43 -28.09
N THR A 346 -9.12 28.11 -28.11
CA THR A 346 -9.24 29.50 -27.63
C THR A 346 -9.38 29.54 -26.11
N THR A 347 -10.10 28.59 -25.53
CA THR A 347 -10.40 28.56 -24.10
C THR A 347 -9.28 27.93 -23.28
N ILE A 348 -8.76 26.78 -23.73
CA ILE A 348 -7.74 26.03 -23.00
C ILE A 348 -6.36 26.47 -23.50
N LYS A 349 -5.62 27.18 -22.63
CA LYS A 349 -4.29 27.70 -22.96
C LYS A 349 -3.24 26.59 -22.92
N HIS A 350 -3.24 25.83 -21.84
CA HIS A 350 -2.28 24.75 -21.58
C HIS A 350 -2.95 23.59 -20.86
N ILE A 351 -2.37 22.39 -21.04
CA ILE A 351 -2.75 21.18 -20.32
C ILE A 351 -1.50 20.61 -19.65
N ASP A 352 -1.56 20.44 -18.34
CA ASP A 352 -0.57 19.72 -17.54
C ASP A 352 -1.12 18.33 -17.22
N LEU A 353 -0.60 17.32 -17.91
CA LEU A 353 -1.12 15.96 -17.86
C LEU A 353 -0.29 15.08 -16.93
N LEU A 354 -0.89 14.72 -15.79
CA LEU A 354 -0.33 13.82 -14.76
C LEU A 354 -1.03 12.45 -14.75
N GLY A 355 -2.32 12.42 -15.07
CA GLY A 355 -3.16 11.21 -15.10
C GLY A 355 -3.41 10.69 -16.52
N THR A 356 -4.66 10.38 -16.84
CA THR A 356 -5.03 9.82 -18.15
C THR A 356 -6.04 10.72 -18.87
N MET A 357 -5.81 10.95 -20.15
CA MET A 357 -6.80 11.58 -21.02
C MET A 357 -7.26 10.60 -22.09
N ILE A 358 -8.57 10.51 -22.29
CA ILE A 358 -9.15 9.73 -23.37
C ILE A 358 -9.66 10.68 -24.45
N ALA A 359 -9.09 10.54 -25.64
CA ALA A 359 -9.47 11.28 -26.83
C ALA A 359 -9.83 10.28 -27.94
N ASP A 360 -11.14 10.19 -28.20
CA ASP A 360 -11.73 9.16 -29.04
C ASP A 360 -11.43 9.39 -30.53
N THR A 361 -11.34 10.65 -30.98
CA THR A 361 -10.98 10.97 -32.37
C THR A 361 -9.50 11.37 -32.53
N PRO A 362 -8.86 11.06 -33.68
CA PRO A 362 -7.49 11.50 -33.97
C PRO A 362 -7.30 13.03 -33.94
N GLU A 363 -8.33 13.78 -34.30
CA GLU A 363 -8.30 15.25 -34.33
C GLU A 363 -8.27 15.85 -32.92
N ILE A 364 -9.15 15.39 -32.02
CA ILE A 364 -9.13 15.79 -30.61
C ILE A 364 -7.77 15.41 -30.01
N ARG A 365 -7.30 14.19 -30.26
CA ARG A 365 -6.01 13.71 -29.76
C ARG A 365 -4.84 14.58 -30.23
N GLY A 366 -4.84 14.98 -31.51
CA GLY A 366 -3.84 15.89 -32.07
C GLY A 366 -3.87 17.27 -31.41
N THR A 367 -5.08 17.80 -31.19
CA THR A 367 -5.28 19.09 -30.53
C THR A 367 -4.83 19.07 -29.07
N VAL A 368 -5.26 18.09 -28.28
CA VAL A 368 -4.85 17.92 -26.88
C VAL A 368 -3.33 17.83 -26.78
N LYS A 369 -2.69 17.00 -27.62
CA LYS A 369 -1.23 16.87 -27.62
C LYS A 369 -0.49 18.17 -27.94
N ALA A 370 -1.07 19.05 -28.75
CA ALA A 370 -0.49 20.36 -29.05
C ALA A 370 -0.64 21.37 -27.89
N LEU A 371 -1.62 21.16 -27.00
CA LEU A 371 -1.86 21.98 -25.81
C LEU A 371 -1.08 21.48 -24.57
N LEU A 372 -0.49 20.28 -24.64
CA LEU A 372 0.31 19.73 -23.53
C LEU A 372 1.56 20.57 -23.29
N ARG A 373 1.71 21.04 -22.04
CA ARG A 373 2.95 21.65 -21.52
C ARG A 373 3.74 20.61 -20.73
N LEU A 374 3.10 19.95 -19.76
CA LEU A 374 3.65 18.82 -19.01
C LEU A 374 3.01 17.51 -19.48
N LYS A 375 3.82 16.46 -19.63
CA LYS A 375 3.39 15.14 -20.12
C LYS A 375 3.99 14.01 -19.30
N GLU A 376 3.52 13.87 -18.07
CA GLU A 376 3.85 12.74 -17.20
C GLU A 376 2.81 11.61 -17.29
N GLY A 377 1.60 11.94 -17.74
CA GLY A 377 0.49 11.00 -17.93
C GLY A 377 0.34 10.42 -19.35
N SER A 378 -0.79 9.75 -19.59
CA SER A 378 -1.11 9.07 -20.85
C SER A 378 -2.26 9.74 -21.63
N VAL A 379 -2.16 9.74 -22.97
CA VAL A 379 -3.28 10.09 -23.86
C VAL A 379 -3.65 8.85 -24.67
N GLU A 380 -4.84 8.33 -24.41
CA GLU A 380 -5.33 7.05 -24.91
C GLU A 380 -6.53 7.24 -25.86
N GLY A 381 -6.85 6.18 -26.62
CA GLY A 381 -8.12 6.07 -27.34
C GLY A 381 -9.04 5.06 -26.66
N ALA A 382 -10.33 5.05 -26.99
CA ALA A 382 -11.34 4.17 -26.38
C ALA A 382 -11.03 2.65 -26.43
N GLU A 383 -10.15 2.19 -27.33
CA GLU A 383 -9.91 0.76 -27.60
C GLU A 383 -8.73 0.17 -26.81
N GLN A 384 -8.82 0.10 -25.48
CA GLN A 384 -8.02 -0.86 -24.70
C GLN A 384 -8.95 -1.77 -23.88
N PRO A 385 -8.87 -3.11 -24.05
CA PRO A 385 -9.66 -4.03 -23.25
C PRO A 385 -9.14 -4.03 -21.80
N ALA A 386 -10.08 -3.96 -20.85
CA ALA A 386 -9.79 -4.09 -19.43
C ALA A 386 -9.25 -5.51 -19.14
N ASP A 387 -8.10 -5.59 -18.49
CA ASP A 387 -7.50 -6.86 -18.05
C ASP A 387 -8.27 -7.43 -16.82
N SER A 388 -8.49 -8.75 -16.85
CA SER A 388 -8.83 -9.65 -15.72
C SER A 388 -10.30 -9.84 -15.26
N ASP A 389 -11.14 -10.48 -16.08
CA ASP A 389 -12.38 -11.13 -15.58
C ASP A 389 -12.12 -12.59 -15.17
N TYR A 390 -11.95 -12.85 -13.87
CA TYR A 390 -12.10 -14.19 -13.28
C TYR A 390 -13.59 -14.55 -13.17
N ASP A 391 -13.98 -15.82 -13.37
CA ASP A 391 -15.39 -16.21 -13.14
C ASP A 391 -15.72 -16.15 -11.63
N VAL A 392 -14.75 -16.53 -10.78
CA VAL A 392 -14.82 -16.43 -9.31
C VAL A 392 -13.41 -16.21 -8.73
N ALA A 393 -13.28 -15.48 -7.63
CA ALA A 393 -11.98 -15.27 -6.97
C ALA A 393 -12.06 -15.21 -5.43
N ASN A 394 -10.90 -15.34 -4.77
CA ASN A 394 -10.65 -15.11 -3.34
C ASN A 394 -11.22 -16.21 -2.41
N TYR A 395 -10.77 -17.46 -2.60
CA TYR A 395 -11.10 -18.57 -1.71
C TYR A 395 -10.05 -18.72 -0.59
N GLY A 396 -10.49 -18.89 0.65
CA GLY A 396 -9.60 -19.28 1.76
C GLY A 396 -9.14 -20.74 1.62
N GLU A 397 -10.10 -21.66 1.49
CA GLU A 397 -9.88 -23.06 1.13
C GLU A 397 -10.86 -23.46 0.02
N LEU A 398 -10.36 -24.20 -0.98
CA LEU A 398 -11.12 -24.81 -2.06
C LEU A 398 -10.91 -26.33 -2.00
N SER A 399 -11.89 -27.05 -1.48
CA SER A 399 -11.90 -28.52 -1.51
C SER A 399 -12.48 -29.02 -2.83
N LEU A 400 -11.75 -29.89 -3.52
CA LEU A 400 -12.16 -30.51 -4.78
C LEU A 400 -12.53 -31.98 -4.59
#